data_AF-A0A9P0KX91-F1
#
_entry.id   AF-A0A9P0KX91-F1
#
_cell.length_a   1.000
_cell.length_b   1.000
_cell.length_c   1.000
_cell.angle_alpha   90.00
_cell.angle_beta   90.00
_cell.angle_gamma   90.00
#
_symmetry.space_group_name_H-M   'P 1'
#
loop_
_entity.id
_entity.type
_entity.pdbx_description
1 polymer ?
#
loop_
_entity_poly.entity_id
_entity_poly.type
_entity_poly.pdbx_seq_one_letter_code
_entity_poly.pdbx_strand_id
1 'polypeptide(L)'
;MYKQHVIAEKCLPVLMLPGLGSVHDSRIWYNSPIYPIMYNNQKRVCLLGDSGDSVTPWMLTPFKGPITNIQKYFNRIHARERVIIERCFGQLKTRFPMLNYTIRLKTDRTCRYIMCAFILHNCAKFLNDPDEHFDEMNIEEEAVMPELYAEPNNGEVRRRGIQFRNEIATLMYRQR
;
A
#
# COMPACT_ATOMS: atom_id res chain seq x y z
N MET A 1 -0.86 -9.22 21.28
CA MET A 1 -1.44 -10.41 20.62
C MET A 1 -1.41 -10.14 19.11
N TYR A 2 -0.49 -10.81 18.41
CA TYR A 2 0.01 -10.49 17.08
C TYR A 2 -1.06 -10.60 15.98
N LYS A 3 -1.42 -9.48 15.37
CA LYS A 3 -2.08 -9.43 14.05
C LYS A 3 -1.44 -8.34 13.20
N GLN A 4 -0.18 -8.56 12.84
CA GLN A 4 0.40 -7.96 11.65
C GLN A 4 0.79 -9.13 10.74
N HIS A 5 -0.22 -9.77 10.14
CA HIS A 5 0.01 -10.49 8.89
C HIS A 5 0.31 -9.42 7.84
N VAL A 6 1.55 -8.96 7.82
CA VAL A 6 2.08 -8.17 6.73
C VAL A 6 2.01 -9.09 5.52
N ILE A 7 1.04 -8.84 4.65
CA ILE A 7 0.94 -9.46 3.33
C ILE A 7 2.11 -8.90 2.51
N ALA A 8 3.33 -9.36 2.81
CA ALA A 8 4.56 -8.86 2.20
C ALA A 8 5.27 -9.87 1.32
N GLU A 9 4.94 -11.16 1.40
CA GLU A 9 5.74 -12.18 0.72
C GLU A 9 5.50 -12.27 -0.79
N LYS A 10 4.51 -11.57 -1.36
CA LYS A 10 4.30 -11.57 -2.82
C LYS A 10 4.15 -10.18 -3.45
N CYS A 11 3.80 -9.13 -2.69
CA CYS A 11 3.44 -7.81 -3.24
C CYS A 11 4.60 -6.85 -3.47
N LEU A 12 5.75 -7.09 -2.85
CA LEU A 12 6.74 -6.02 -2.65
C LEU A 12 7.94 -5.93 -3.59
N PRO A 13 8.32 -6.95 -4.39
CA PRO A 13 9.40 -6.75 -5.36
C PRO A 13 9.03 -5.73 -6.46
N VAL A 14 7.73 -5.48 -6.64
CA VAL A 14 7.17 -4.73 -7.76
C VAL A 14 6.84 -3.28 -7.36
N LEU A 15 6.55 -3.00 -6.08
CA LEU A 15 6.24 -1.66 -5.56
C LEU A 15 7.49 -0.87 -5.10
N MET A 16 8.64 -1.55 -4.93
CA MET A 16 9.86 -0.98 -4.36
C MET A 16 10.99 -0.81 -5.38
N LEU A 17 10.66 -0.52 -6.64
CA LEU A 17 11.66 0.00 -7.60
C LEU A 17 11.55 1.53 -7.66
N PRO A 18 12.15 2.29 -6.71
CA PRO A 18 12.45 3.69 -6.96
C PRO A 18 13.55 3.71 -8.04
N GLY A 19 13.16 3.75 -9.32
CA GLY A 19 14.15 3.62 -10.39
C GLY A 19 13.71 3.55 -11.84
N LEU A 20 12.41 3.63 -12.17
CA LEU A 20 11.95 3.93 -13.52
C LEU A 20 10.80 4.94 -13.42
N GLY A 21 11.14 6.22 -13.35
CA GLY A 21 10.18 7.35 -13.29
C GLY A 21 9.35 7.55 -14.56
N SER A 22 8.63 6.52 -15.00
CA SER A 22 7.78 6.58 -16.20
C SER A 22 6.65 5.52 -16.22
N VAL A 23 6.51 4.69 -15.18
CA VAL A 23 5.47 3.66 -15.14
C VAL A 23 4.49 3.95 -14.02
N HIS A 24 3.22 4.16 -14.36
CA HIS A 24 2.15 4.34 -13.37
C HIS A 24 1.99 3.10 -12.50
N ASP A 25 1.72 3.30 -11.21
CA ASP A 25 1.47 2.22 -10.23
C ASP A 25 0.36 1.26 -10.70
N SER A 26 -0.65 1.76 -11.40
CA SER A 26 -1.69 0.93 -12.03
C SER A 26 -1.10 -0.07 -13.03
N ARG A 27 -0.15 0.35 -13.86
CA ARG A 27 0.49 -0.53 -14.85
C ARG A 27 1.37 -1.58 -14.18
N ILE A 28 2.07 -1.18 -13.12
CA ILE A 28 2.84 -2.08 -12.26
C ILE A 28 1.92 -3.15 -11.63
N TRP A 29 0.75 -2.73 -11.14
CA TRP A 29 -0.27 -3.59 -10.57
C TRP A 29 -0.83 -4.63 -11.56
N TYR A 30 -1.27 -4.22 -12.75
CA TYR A 30 -1.85 -5.16 -13.73
C TYR A 30 -0.87 -6.20 -14.25
N ASN A 31 0.41 -5.85 -14.33
CA ASN A 31 1.46 -6.77 -14.76
C ASN A 31 1.99 -7.63 -13.59
N SER A 32 1.51 -7.40 -12.36
CA SER A 32 1.90 -8.19 -11.21
C SER A 32 1.26 -9.57 -11.23
N PRO A 33 1.99 -10.64 -10.85
CA PRO A 33 1.42 -11.98 -10.68
C PRO A 33 0.33 -12.04 -9.59
N ILE A 34 0.15 -10.97 -8.81
CA ILE A 34 -0.87 -10.87 -7.77
C ILE A 34 -2.21 -10.44 -8.31
N TYR A 35 -2.24 -9.67 -9.41
CA TYR A 35 -3.48 -9.20 -10.00
C TYR A 35 -4.49 -10.33 -10.22
N PRO A 36 -4.15 -11.45 -10.90
CA PRO A 36 -5.10 -12.54 -11.11
C PRO A 36 -5.52 -13.24 -9.80
N ILE A 37 -4.66 -13.25 -8.77
CA ILE A 37 -4.98 -13.82 -7.45
C ILE A 37 -6.03 -12.95 -6.74
N MET A 38 -5.82 -11.63 -6.76
CA MET A 38 -6.72 -10.66 -6.12
C MET A 38 -8.02 -10.46 -6.92
N TYR A 39 -7.97 -10.58 -8.24
CA TYR A 39 -9.16 -10.54 -9.10
C TYR A 39 -10.12 -11.69 -8.79
N ASN A 40 -9.58 -12.90 -8.60
CA ASN A 40 -10.34 -14.10 -8.27
C ASN A 40 -10.56 -14.29 -6.76
N ASN A 41 -10.24 -13.29 -5.95
CA ASN A 41 -10.29 -13.41 -4.50
C ASN A 41 -11.74 -13.42 -3.98
N GLN A 42 -12.16 -14.57 -3.46
CA GLN A 42 -13.46 -14.73 -2.81
C GLN A 42 -13.46 -14.36 -1.32
N LYS A 43 -12.28 -14.21 -0.71
CA LYS A 43 -12.12 -14.03 0.75
C LYS A 43 -12.28 -12.58 1.22
N ARG A 44 -12.77 -11.66 0.36
CA ARG A 44 -12.91 -10.21 0.64
C ARG A 44 -11.63 -9.58 1.23
N VAL A 45 -10.46 -10.07 0.81
CA VAL A 45 -9.17 -9.47 1.14
C VAL A 45 -8.92 -8.31 0.17
N CYS A 46 -8.47 -7.17 0.71
CA CYS A 46 -8.17 -5.98 -0.07
C CYS A 46 -6.85 -5.35 0.39
N LEU A 47 -6.24 -4.60 -0.51
CA LEU A 47 -5.11 -3.74 -0.26
C LEU A 47 -5.59 -2.33 0.08
N LEU A 48 -4.80 -1.58 0.85
CA LEU A 48 -5.02 -0.17 1.09
C LEU A 48 -4.28 0.63 0.00
N GLY A 49 -5.05 1.24 -0.89
CA GLY A 49 -4.55 2.09 -1.96
C GLY A 49 -4.53 3.56 -1.56
N ASP A 50 -3.79 4.36 -2.32
CA ASP A 50 -3.75 5.82 -2.20
C ASP A 50 -5.02 6.45 -2.81
N SER A 51 -5.24 7.72 -2.52
CA SER A 51 -6.19 8.62 -3.18
C SER A 51 -6.01 8.69 -4.71
N GLY A 52 -4.79 8.42 -5.21
CA GLY A 52 -4.45 8.27 -6.62
C GLY A 52 -4.98 7.01 -7.29
N ASP A 53 -5.18 5.94 -6.51
CA ASP A 53 -5.58 4.64 -7.04
C ASP A 53 -7.06 4.57 -7.40
N SER A 54 -7.38 3.64 -8.30
CA SER A 54 -8.76 3.30 -8.62
C SER A 54 -9.36 2.39 -7.54
N VAL A 55 -10.55 2.77 -7.06
CA VAL A 55 -11.32 1.92 -6.14
C VAL A 55 -11.80 0.66 -6.85
N THR A 56 -11.47 -0.51 -6.30
CA THR A 56 -11.83 -1.83 -6.82
C THR A 56 -12.15 -2.77 -5.66
N PRO A 57 -12.71 -3.97 -5.90
CA PRO A 57 -12.97 -4.94 -4.81
C PRO A 57 -11.71 -5.39 -4.06
N TRP A 58 -10.53 -5.23 -4.67
CA TRP A 58 -9.23 -5.61 -4.11
C TRP A 58 -8.36 -4.42 -3.70
N MET A 59 -8.76 -3.18 -3.99
CA MET A 59 -8.02 -1.95 -3.62
C MET A 59 -8.98 -0.92 -3.01
N LEU A 60 -8.84 -0.68 -1.70
CA LEU A 60 -9.61 0.31 -0.95
C LEU A 60 -8.87 1.64 -0.87
N THR A 61 -9.50 2.67 -1.41
CA THR A 61 -8.97 4.04 -1.44
C THR A 61 -9.84 4.99 -0.61
N PRO A 62 -9.28 6.07 -0.06
CA PRO A 62 -10.04 7.04 0.73
C PRO A 62 -11.18 7.67 -0.07
N PHE A 63 -12.21 8.14 0.63
CA PHE A 63 -13.27 8.93 0.00
C PHE A 63 -12.71 10.30 -0.43
N LYS A 64 -12.90 10.65 -1.71
CA LYS A 64 -12.61 12.00 -2.22
C LYS A 64 -13.75 12.94 -1.78
N GLY A 65 -13.42 14.01 -1.06
CA GLY A 65 -14.41 14.94 -0.50
C GLY A 65 -15.38 14.30 0.49
N PRO A 66 -14.93 13.79 1.65
CA PRO A 66 -15.80 13.12 2.61
C PRO A 66 -16.79 14.09 3.27
N ILE A 67 -18.08 13.93 3.00
CA ILE A 67 -19.16 14.80 3.53
C ILE A 67 -19.75 14.20 4.81
N THR A 68 -20.01 12.89 4.79
CA THR A 68 -20.71 12.20 5.90
C THR A 68 -19.76 11.80 7.03
N ASN A 69 -20.28 11.65 8.25
CA ASN A 69 -19.50 11.17 9.39
C ASN A 69 -18.89 9.78 9.18
N ILE A 70 -19.59 8.90 8.44
CA ILE A 70 -19.10 7.56 8.09
C ILE A 70 -17.87 7.67 7.19
N GLN A 71 -17.94 8.50 6.14
CA GLN A 71 -16.81 8.72 5.23
C GLN A 71 -15.61 9.36 5.93
N LYS A 72 -15.85 10.37 6.78
CA LYS A 72 -14.80 11.03 7.56
C LYS A 72 -14.11 10.06 8.52
N TYR A 73 -14.90 9.21 9.21
CA TYR A 73 -14.36 8.19 10.10
C TYR A 73 -13.54 7.15 9.33
N PHE A 74 -14.04 6.66 8.18
CA PHE A 74 -13.30 5.75 7.32
C PHE A 74 -11.97 6.35 6.89
N ASN A 75 -11.95 7.59 6.37
CA ASN A 75 -10.72 8.25 5.97
C ASN A 75 -9.73 8.40 7.13
N ARG A 76 -10.21 8.72 8.34
CA ARG A 76 -9.36 8.80 9.54
C ARG A 76 -8.70 7.46 9.88
N ILE A 77 -9.45 6.36 9.80
CA ILE A 77 -8.89 5.02 10.04
C ILE A 77 -7.94 4.64 8.90
N HIS A 78 -8.32 4.88 7.65
CA HIS A 78 -7.49 4.61 6.48
C HIS A 78 -6.15 5.34 6.56
N ALA A 79 -6.16 6.64 6.88
CA ALA A 79 -4.96 7.45 7.11
C ALA A 79 -4.10 6.90 8.26
N ARG A 80 -4.72 6.51 9.39
CA ARG A 80 -4.00 5.91 10.52
C ARG A 80 -3.28 4.61 10.12
N GLU A 81 -3.93 3.73 9.37
CA GLU A 81 -3.31 2.48 8.89
C GLU A 81 -2.19 2.77 7.88
N ARG A 82 -2.36 3.78 7.02
CA ARG A 82 -1.33 4.26 6.09
C ARG A 82 -0.09 4.79 6.80
N VAL A 83 -0.26 5.54 7.89
CA VAL A 83 0.87 6.00 8.72
C VAL A 83 1.68 4.81 9.26
N ILE A 84 1.03 3.71 9.67
CA ILE A 84 1.73 2.50 10.12
C ILE A 84 2.55 1.89 8.97
N ILE A 85 1.95 1.79 7.78
CA ILE A 85 2.62 1.26 6.58
C ILE A 85 3.84 2.12 6.23
N GLU A 86 3.68 3.44 6.21
CA GLU A 86 4.74 4.39 5.89
C GLU A 86 5.87 4.36 6.90
N ARG A 87 5.55 4.26 8.21
CA ARG A 87 6.55 4.07 9.26
C ARG A 87 7.35 2.79 9.04
N CYS A 88 6.70 1.67 8.71
CA CYS A 88 7.40 0.42 8.39
C CYS A 88 8.36 0.57 7.20
N PHE A 89 7.91 1.23 6.13
CA PHE A 89 8.78 1.50 4.98
C PHE A 89 9.91 2.47 5.30
N GLY A 90 9.66 3.49 6.13
CA GLY A 90 10.66 4.42 6.62
C GLY A 90 11.75 3.69 7.40
N GLN A 91 11.38 2.86 8.36
CA GLN A 91 12.32 2.05 9.15
C GLN A 91 13.12 1.08 8.26
N LEU A 92 12.48 0.44 7.28
CA LEU A 92 13.16 -0.41 6.31
C LEU A 92 14.22 0.38 5.52
N LYS A 93 13.86 1.55 5.01
CA LYS A 93 14.75 2.41 4.23
C LYS A 93 15.90 2.97 5.07
N THR A 94 15.66 3.33 6.33
CA THR A 94 16.70 3.75 7.27
C THR A 94 17.68 2.61 7.55
N ARG A 95 17.17 1.39 7.80
CA ARG A 95 18.00 0.20 8.06
C ARG A 95 18.79 -0.27 6.83
N PHE A 96 18.24 -0.09 5.63
CA PHE A 96 18.87 -0.48 4.38
C PHE A 96 19.02 0.73 3.44
N PRO A 97 19.99 1.64 3.69
CA PRO A 97 20.09 2.93 3.01
C PRO A 97 20.13 2.89 1.48
N MET A 98 20.57 1.79 0.85
CA MET A 98 20.49 1.68 -0.62
C MET A 98 19.06 1.78 -1.15
N LEU A 99 18.02 1.55 -0.33
CA LEU A 99 16.62 1.74 -0.71
C LEU A 99 16.20 3.22 -0.75
N ASN A 100 16.98 4.12 -0.15
CA ASN A 100 16.76 5.58 -0.20
C ASN A 100 17.40 6.25 -1.42
N TYR A 101 18.32 5.56 -2.10
CA TYR A 101 19.08 6.12 -3.22
C TYR A 101 18.84 5.33 -4.50
N THR A 102 19.25 5.89 -5.64
CA THR A 102 19.27 5.16 -6.90
C THR A 102 20.14 3.92 -6.79
N ILE A 103 19.53 2.74 -6.87
CA ILE A 103 20.24 1.47 -6.79
C ILE A 103 21.07 1.27 -8.07
N ARG A 104 22.40 1.35 -7.95
CA ARG A 104 23.36 1.14 -9.05
C ARG A 104 23.68 -0.34 -9.28
N LEU A 105 22.69 -1.21 -9.12
CA LEU A 105 22.80 -2.65 -9.38
C LEU A 105 22.07 -3.00 -10.68
N LYS A 106 22.49 -4.09 -11.33
CA LYS A 106 21.70 -4.69 -12.42
C LYS A 106 20.32 -5.07 -11.88
N THR A 107 19.27 -4.90 -12.69
CA THR A 107 17.86 -5.11 -12.30
C THR A 107 17.61 -6.44 -11.57
N ASP A 108 18.20 -7.54 -12.03
CA ASP A 108 18.13 -8.85 -11.37
C ASP A 108 18.65 -8.83 -9.92
N ARG A 109 19.78 -8.16 -9.68
CA ARG A 109 20.38 -8.04 -8.34
C ARG A 109 19.61 -7.06 -7.47
N THR A 110 19.02 -6.02 -8.06
CA THR A 110 18.15 -5.07 -7.35
C THR A 110 16.96 -5.76 -6.72
N CYS A 111 16.23 -6.59 -7.48
CA CYS A 111 15.09 -7.34 -6.93
C CYS A 111 15.49 -8.26 -5.77
N ARG A 112 16.63 -8.97 -5.91
CA ARG A 112 17.16 -9.83 -4.83
C ARG A 112 17.56 -9.02 -3.60
N TYR A 113 18.21 -7.88 -3.78
CA TYR A 113 18.57 -6.98 -2.68
C TYR A 113 17.32 -6.51 -1.93
N ILE A 114 16.29 -6.05 -2.64
CA ILE A 114 15.03 -5.59 -2.05
C ILE A 114 14.42 -6.73 -1.22
N MET A 115 14.28 -7.93 -1.79
CA MET A 115 13.73 -9.08 -1.06
C MET A 115 14.54 -9.41 0.21
N CYS A 116 15.87 -9.44 0.12
CA CYS A 116 16.72 -9.67 1.27
C CYS A 116 16.54 -8.59 2.35
N ALA A 117 16.43 -7.32 1.96
CA ALA A 117 16.19 -6.22 2.91
C ALA A 117 14.87 -6.42 3.67
N PHE A 118 13.78 -6.80 2.99
CA PHE A 118 12.51 -7.12 3.66
C PHE A 118 12.62 -8.30 4.61
N ILE A 119 13.25 -9.40 4.18
CA ILE A 119 13.41 -10.60 5.01
C ILE A 119 14.22 -10.26 6.27
N LEU A 120 15.37 -9.61 6.10
CA LEU A 120 16.24 -9.23 7.20
C LEU A 120 15.58 -8.21 8.13
N HIS A 121 14.80 -7.25 7.59
CA HIS A 121 14.01 -6.32 8.41
C HIS A 121 12.99 -7.07 9.27
N ASN A 122 12.25 -8.01 8.69
CA ASN A 122 11.27 -8.81 9.43
C ASN A 122 11.95 -9.67 10.51
N CYS A 123 13.11 -10.25 10.22
CA CYS A 123 13.92 -10.95 11.22
C CYS A 123 14.35 -10.02 12.37
N ALA A 124 14.83 -8.81 12.05
CA ALA A 124 15.20 -7.82 13.06
C ALA A 124 14.00 -7.46 13.96
N LYS A 125 12.82 -7.20 13.38
CA LYS A 125 11.59 -6.96 14.13
C LYS A 125 11.21 -8.13 15.04
N PHE A 126 11.31 -9.36 14.53
CA PHE A 126 11.02 -10.55 15.31
C PHE A 126 11.97 -10.72 16.50
N LEU A 127 13.24 -10.36 16.32
CA LEU A 127 14.26 -10.40 17.37
C LEU A 127 14.25 -9.18 18.30
N ASN A 128 13.31 -8.23 18.11
CA ASN A 128 13.25 -6.94 18.81
C ASN A 128 14.56 -6.13 18.71
N ASP A 129 15.24 -6.23 17.57
CA ASP A 129 16.42 -5.42 17.27
C ASP A 129 15.98 -3.95 17.06
N PRO A 130 16.49 -2.99 17.85
CA PRO A 130 16.04 -1.60 17.82
C PRO A 130 16.23 -0.96 16.43
N ASP A 131 15.33 -0.05 16.07
CA ASP A 131 15.52 0.80 14.90
C ASP A 131 16.39 1.98 15.29
N GLU A 132 17.69 1.88 15.07
CA GLU A 132 18.59 3.02 15.24
C GLU A 132 18.21 4.14 14.25
N HIS A 133 18.09 5.37 14.76
CA HIS A 133 17.95 6.60 13.96
C HIS A 133 16.65 6.79 13.14
N PHE A 134 15.54 6.15 13.50
CA PHE A 134 14.22 6.53 12.94
C PHE A 134 13.55 7.60 13.80
N ASP A 135 13.90 8.87 13.59
CA ASP A 135 13.10 9.99 14.10
C ASP A 135 11.74 9.96 13.40
N GLU A 136 10.64 10.02 14.17
CA GLU A 136 9.30 10.06 13.60
C GLU A 136 9.18 11.29 12.69
N MET A 137 9.36 11.10 11.37
CA MET A 137 9.04 12.15 10.41
C MET A 137 7.54 12.44 10.53
N ASN A 138 7.20 13.71 10.80
CA ASN A 138 5.85 14.20 10.57
C ASN A 138 5.54 14.00 9.09
N ILE A 139 4.71 13.01 8.80
CA ILE A 139 4.14 12.82 7.48
C ILE A 139 3.13 13.96 7.31
N GLU A 140 3.57 15.07 6.73
CA GLU A 140 2.65 16.08 6.22
C GLU A 140 1.92 15.45 5.03
N GLU A 141 0.61 15.26 5.16
CA GLU A 141 -0.27 14.77 4.09
C GLU A 141 -0.31 15.81 2.95
N GLU A 142 0.66 15.75 2.03
CA GLU A 142 0.54 16.47 0.77
C GLU A 142 -0.26 15.58 -0.19
N ALA A 143 -1.58 15.81 -0.23
CA ALA A 143 -2.48 15.17 -1.18
C ALA A 143 -2.19 15.69 -2.60
N VAL A 144 -1.15 15.16 -3.24
CA VAL A 144 -0.90 15.39 -4.66
C VAL A 144 -1.96 14.62 -5.44
N MET A 145 -2.88 15.35 -6.05
CA MET A 145 -3.92 14.81 -6.95
C MET A 145 -3.26 14.23 -8.22
N PRO A 146 -3.25 12.90 -8.42
CA PRO A 146 -2.75 12.36 -9.68
C PRO A 146 -3.83 12.48 -10.74
N GLU A 147 -3.42 12.85 -11.96
CA GLU A 147 -4.27 12.82 -13.14
C GLU A 147 -4.85 11.41 -13.33
N LEU A 148 -6.16 11.36 -13.55
CA LEU A 148 -6.96 10.15 -13.60
C LEU A 148 -6.65 9.36 -14.89
N TYR A 149 -5.80 8.34 -14.81
CA TYR A 149 -5.71 7.36 -15.90
C TYR A 149 -6.95 6.47 -15.89
N ALA A 150 -7.79 6.68 -16.89
CA ALA A 150 -8.99 5.88 -17.11
C ALA A 150 -8.60 4.45 -17.53
N GLU A 151 -8.93 3.49 -16.68
CA GLU A 151 -8.92 2.05 -17.00
C GLU A 151 -9.78 1.76 -18.23
N PRO A 152 -9.26 1.07 -19.27
CA PRO A 152 -10.09 0.53 -20.32
C PRO A 152 -10.86 -0.69 -19.77
N ASN A 153 -12.17 -0.53 -19.59
CA ASN A 153 -13.19 -1.54 -19.22
C ASN A 153 -13.16 -2.10 -17.79
N ASN A 154 -14.05 -1.61 -16.92
CA ASN A 154 -15.43 -2.13 -16.77
C ASN A 154 -16.10 -1.37 -15.60
N GLY A 155 -17.06 -0.48 -15.87
CA GLY A 155 -17.74 0.30 -14.82
C GLY A 155 -18.30 -0.54 -13.67
N GLU A 156 -18.57 -1.81 -13.94
CA GLU A 156 -18.94 -2.82 -12.96
C GLU A 156 -17.87 -3.10 -11.88
N VAL A 157 -16.59 -3.19 -12.24
CA VAL A 157 -15.51 -3.43 -11.26
C VAL A 157 -15.44 -2.26 -10.28
N ARG A 158 -15.44 -1.03 -10.81
CA ARG A 158 -15.45 0.19 -10.00
C ARG A 158 -16.71 0.26 -9.13
N ARG A 159 -17.88 -0.07 -9.68
CA ARG A 159 -19.16 -0.12 -8.93
C ARG A 159 -19.07 -1.12 -7.76
N ARG A 160 -18.57 -2.33 -8.00
CA ARG A 160 -18.36 -3.34 -6.95
C ARG A 160 -17.37 -2.86 -5.88
N GLY A 161 -16.28 -2.21 -6.29
CA GLY A 161 -15.31 -1.61 -5.37
C GLY A 161 -15.94 -0.52 -4.48
N ILE A 162 -16.74 0.38 -5.06
CA ILE A 162 -17.46 1.42 -4.30
C ILE A 162 -18.43 0.80 -3.30
N GLN A 163 -19.21 -0.21 -3.73
CA GLN A 163 -20.14 -0.92 -2.85
C GLN A 163 -19.39 -1.56 -1.67
N PHE A 164 -18.30 -2.28 -1.96
CA PHE A 164 -17.48 -2.92 -0.94
C PHE A 164 -16.88 -1.89 0.04
N ARG A 165 -16.34 -0.76 -0.45
CA ARG A 165 -15.83 0.31 0.42
C ARG A 165 -16.93 0.87 1.32
N ASN A 166 -18.13 1.13 0.78
CA ASN A 166 -19.25 1.67 1.55
C ASN A 166 -19.72 0.69 2.64
N GLU A 167 -19.73 -0.61 2.34
CA GLU A 167 -20.01 -1.68 3.31
C GLU A 167 -18.98 -1.66 4.44
N ILE A 168 -17.69 -1.67 4.11
CA ILE A 168 -16.60 -1.63 5.09
C ILE A 168 -16.66 -0.35 5.94
N ALA A 169 -16.86 0.81 5.32
CA ALA A 169 -16.97 2.08 6.04
C ALA A 169 -18.14 2.07 7.03
N THR A 170 -19.28 1.51 6.64
CA THR A 170 -20.44 1.36 7.52
C THR A 170 -20.15 0.40 8.67
N LEU A 171 -19.51 -0.74 8.39
CA LEU A 171 -19.13 -1.73 9.41
C LEU A 171 -18.15 -1.13 10.43
N MET A 172 -17.10 -0.45 9.96
CA MET A 172 -16.13 0.24 10.82
C MET A 172 -16.81 1.28 11.70
N TYR A 173 -17.74 2.06 11.15
CA TYR A 173 -18.43 3.10 11.91
C TYR A 173 -19.38 2.55 12.98
N ARG A 174 -20.01 1.40 12.71
CA ARG A 174 -20.87 0.71 13.70
C ARG A 174 -20.10 0.13 14.88
N GLN A 175 -18.81 -0.17 14.69
CA GLN A 175 -17.93 -0.76 15.70
C GLN A 175 -17.08 0.28 16.45
N ARG A 176 -17.36 1.58 16.28
CA ARG A 176 -16.52 2.66 16.83
C ARG A 176 -16.50 2.72 18.35
#